data_AF-A0A529Q2M2-F1
#
_entry.id   AF-A0A529Q2M2-F1
#
_cell.length_a   1.000
_cell.length_b   1.000
_cell.length_c   1.000
_cell.angle_alpha   90.00
_cell.angle_beta   90.00
_cell.angle_gamma   90.00
#
_symmetry.space_group_name_H-M   'P 1'
#
loop_
_entity.id
_entity.type
_entity.pdbx_description
1 polymer ?
#
loop_
_entity_poly.entity_id
_entity_poly.type
_entity_poly.pdbx_seq_one_letter_code
_entity_poly.pdbx_strand_id
1 'polypeptide(L)'
;VIRTSFPGLFDWSLVIALPLAFLVAALVGLAIERGIIRFLYGRPLETLLATWGVSLILQQAVRTIFGPTNQEVGNPSWMSGSFDIGQLAITWNRLWILVFALAVFAVLLYVMKRTPWGLQMRAVTANRRMAASMGIKT
;
A
#
# COMPACT_ATOMS: atom_id res chain seq x y z
N VAL A 1 16.40 -11.69 11.47
CA VAL A 1 16.85 -12.41 10.25
C VAL A 1 17.53 -11.48 9.24
N ILE A 2 16.98 -10.31 8.89
CA ILE A 2 17.68 -9.31 8.05
C ILE A 2 18.83 -8.60 8.81
N ARG A 3 18.70 -8.44 10.14
CA ARG A 3 19.77 -7.89 11.00
C ARG A 3 21.02 -8.78 11.13
N THR A 4 20.93 -10.07 10.79
CA THR A 4 21.99 -11.04 11.13
C THR A 4 22.77 -11.57 9.92
N SER A 5 22.34 -11.29 8.68
CA SER A 5 22.91 -12.00 7.52
C SER A 5 23.65 -11.12 6.50
N PHE A 6 23.30 -9.84 6.29
CA PHE A 6 23.94 -9.02 5.24
C PHE A 6 23.99 -7.51 5.55
N PRO A 7 25.05 -7.02 6.22
CA PRO A 7 25.18 -5.61 6.62
C PRO A 7 25.40 -4.63 5.45
N GLY A 8 25.73 -5.09 4.25
CA GLY A 8 25.92 -4.25 3.05
C GLY A 8 24.65 -3.95 2.22
N LEU A 9 23.54 -4.65 2.46
CA LEU A 9 22.25 -4.40 1.79
C LEU A 9 21.32 -3.47 2.59
N PHE A 10 21.74 -3.00 3.76
CA PHE A 10 20.95 -2.14 4.63
C PHE A 10 20.61 -0.81 3.94
N ASP A 11 21.54 -0.28 3.13
CA ASP A 11 21.36 0.99 2.43
C ASP A 11 20.36 0.90 1.25
N TRP A 12 20.20 -0.26 0.60
CA TRP A 12 19.17 -0.48 -0.43
C TRP A 12 17.92 -1.19 0.07
N SER A 13 17.91 -1.63 1.34
CA SER A 13 16.77 -2.33 1.93
C SER A 13 15.47 -1.52 1.86
N LEU A 14 15.51 -0.20 2.06
CA LEU A 14 14.33 0.67 1.95
C LEU A 14 13.84 0.81 0.51
N VAL A 15 14.75 0.99 -0.45
CA VAL A 15 14.41 1.15 -1.87
C VAL A 15 13.83 -0.14 -2.46
N ILE A 16 14.24 -1.30 -1.96
CA ILE A 16 13.72 -2.62 -2.36
C ILE A 16 12.47 -2.98 -1.57
N ALA A 17 12.44 -2.73 -0.26
CA ALA A 17 11.29 -3.02 0.59
C ALA A 17 10.06 -2.22 0.19
N LEU A 18 10.24 -1.03 -0.38
CA LEU A 18 9.14 -0.16 -0.79
C LEU A 18 8.31 -0.75 -1.95
N PRO A 19 8.86 -1.00 -3.15
CA PRO A 19 8.11 -1.67 -4.21
C PRO A 19 7.65 -3.06 -3.78
N LEU A 20 8.44 -3.77 -2.98
CA LEU A 20 8.07 -5.09 -2.48
C LEU A 20 6.86 -5.02 -1.51
N ALA A 21 6.76 -3.99 -0.67
CA ALA A 21 5.61 -3.76 0.20
C ALA A 21 4.35 -3.46 -0.62
N PHE A 22 4.45 -2.62 -1.66
CA PHE A 22 3.33 -2.37 -2.57
C PHE A 22 2.90 -3.65 -3.31
N LEU A 23 3.86 -4.46 -3.78
CA LEU A 23 3.56 -5.72 -4.46
C LEU A 23 2.91 -6.73 -3.52
N VAL A 24 3.44 -6.90 -2.31
CA VAL A 24 2.88 -7.82 -1.32
C VAL A 24 1.48 -7.37 -0.90
N ALA A 25 1.28 -6.08 -0.62
CA ALA A 25 -0.04 -5.53 -0.29
C ALA A 25 -1.04 -5.74 -1.44
N ALA A 26 -0.62 -5.50 -2.69
CA ALA A 26 -1.45 -5.71 -3.86
C ALA A 26 -1.82 -7.20 -4.05
N LEU A 27 -0.86 -8.11 -3.85
CA LEU A 27 -1.09 -9.56 -3.96
C LEU A 27 -2.04 -10.07 -2.88
N VAL A 28 -1.84 -9.65 -1.62
CA VAL A 28 -2.71 -10.00 -0.50
C VAL A 28 -4.12 -9.47 -0.74
N GLY A 29 -4.26 -8.21 -1.18
CA GLY A 29 -5.54 -7.63 -1.56
C GLY A 29 -6.24 -8.42 -2.67
N LEU A 30 -5.52 -8.77 -3.74
CA LEU A 30 -6.06 -9.60 -4.84
C LEU A 30 -6.46 -11.00 -4.39
N ALA A 31 -5.73 -11.60 -3.46
CA ALA A 31 -6.05 -12.92 -2.91
C ALA A 31 -7.34 -12.87 -2.08
N ILE A 32 -7.50 -11.85 -1.23
CA ILE A 32 -8.72 -11.63 -0.44
C ILE A 32 -9.92 -11.34 -1.35
N GLU A 33 -9.73 -10.48 -2.35
CA GLU A 33 -10.76 -10.13 -3.32
C GLU A 33 -11.27 -11.37 -4.06
N ARG A 34 -10.36 -12.15 -4.63
CA ARG A 34 -10.73 -13.35 -5.41
C ARG A 34 -11.20 -14.50 -4.54
N GLY A 35 -10.66 -14.65 -3.33
CA GLY A 35 -10.91 -15.79 -2.45
C GLY A 35 -12.13 -15.63 -1.54
N ILE A 36 -12.44 -14.41 -1.10
CA ILE A 36 -13.50 -14.15 -0.11
C ILE A 36 -14.55 -13.22 -0.70
N ILE A 37 -14.15 -11.98 -1.04
CA ILE A 37 -15.10 -10.91 -1.38
C ILE A 37 -15.94 -11.28 -2.61
N ARG A 38 -15.29 -11.87 -3.63
CA ARG A 38 -15.98 -12.27 -4.86
C ARG A 38 -17.13 -13.25 -4.64
N PHE A 39 -17.01 -14.15 -3.66
CA PHE A 39 -18.02 -15.16 -3.37
C PHE A 39 -19.20 -14.61 -2.55
N LEU A 40 -18.99 -13.51 -1.83
CA LEU A 40 -19.99 -12.89 -0.95
C LEU A 40 -20.73 -11.71 -1.61
N TYR A 41 -20.39 -11.37 -2.86
CA TYR A 41 -21.12 -10.35 -3.61
C TYR A 41 -22.62 -10.65 -3.69
N GLY A 42 -23.44 -9.64 -3.35
CA GLY A 42 -24.90 -9.75 -3.30
C GLY A 42 -25.47 -9.95 -1.90
N ARG A 43 -24.62 -10.15 -0.88
CA ARG A 43 -25.03 -10.32 0.52
C ARG A 43 -24.32 -9.28 1.42
N PRO A 44 -24.89 -8.08 1.57
CA PRO A 44 -24.20 -6.95 2.18
C PRO A 44 -23.79 -7.19 3.64
N LEU A 45 -24.65 -7.86 4.43
CA LEU A 45 -24.34 -8.19 5.83
C LEU A 45 -23.19 -9.21 5.95
N GLU A 46 -23.19 -10.25 5.13
CA GLU A 46 -22.14 -11.27 5.13
C GLU A 46 -20.79 -10.67 4.70
N THR A 47 -20.80 -9.77 3.72
CA THR A 47 -19.59 -9.07 3.25
C THR A 47 -18.98 -8.20 4.35
N LEU A 48 -19.81 -7.48 5.11
CA LEU A 48 -19.34 -6.67 6.24
C LEU A 48 -18.72 -7.54 7.35
N LEU A 49 -19.37 -8.65 7.71
CA LEU A 49 -18.83 -9.58 8.71
C LEU A 49 -17.52 -10.23 8.24
N ALA A 50 -17.44 -10.61 6.97
CA ALA A 50 -16.24 -11.22 6.40
C ALA A 50 -15.06 -10.23 6.38
N THR A 51 -15.27 -8.99 5.95
CA THR A 51 -14.19 -7.98 5.94
C THR A 51 -13.70 -7.63 7.34
N TRP A 52 -14.60 -7.63 8.34
CA TRP A 52 -14.21 -7.49 9.75
C TRP A 52 -13.38 -8.68 10.23
N GLY A 53 -13.82 -9.92 9.96
CA GLY A 53 -13.09 -11.14 10.33
C GLY A 53 -11.71 -11.23 9.66
N VAL A 54 -11.62 -10.89 8.37
CA VAL A 54 -10.35 -10.84 7.63
C VAL A 54 -9.41 -9.81 8.26
N SER A 55 -9.90 -8.63 8.63
CA SER A 55 -9.08 -7.63 9.33
C SER A 55 -8.49 -8.17 10.63
N LEU A 56 -9.28 -8.90 11.43
CA LEU A 56 -8.78 -9.52 12.67
C LEU A 56 -7.73 -10.59 12.42
N ILE A 57 -7.95 -11.47 11.44
CA ILE A 57 -6.99 -12.51 11.06
C ILE A 57 -5.68 -11.87 10.60
N LEU A 58 -5.74 -10.84 9.75
CA LEU A 58 -4.56 -10.13 9.28
C LEU A 58 -3.81 -9.46 10.43
N GLN A 59 -4.51 -8.76 11.33
CA GLN A 59 -3.89 -8.16 12.51
C GLN A 59 -3.21 -9.20 13.39
N GLN A 60 -3.87 -10.34 13.63
CA GLN A 60 -3.30 -11.41 14.44
C GLN A 60 -2.10 -12.08 13.75
N ALA A 61 -2.17 -12.29 12.44
CA ALA A 61 -1.06 -12.82 11.65
C ALA A 61 0.16 -11.90 11.72
N VAL A 62 -0.03 -10.59 11.55
CA VAL A 62 1.03 -9.58 11.67
C VAL A 62 1.65 -9.60 13.08
N ARG A 63 0.81 -9.62 14.13
CA ARG A 63 1.29 -9.72 15.53
C ARG A 63 2.08 -10.99 15.80
N THR A 64 1.68 -12.12 15.20
CA THR A 64 2.34 -13.42 15.38
C THR A 64 3.69 -13.47 14.67
N ILE A 65 3.80 -12.87 13.47
CA ILE A 65 5.03 -12.90 12.66
C ILE A 65 6.05 -11.86 13.12
N PHE A 66 5.60 -10.62 13.38
CA PHE A 66 6.50 -9.48 13.63
C PHE A 66 6.63 -9.10 15.11
N GLY A 67 5.81 -9.69 15.98
CA GLY A 67 5.69 -9.33 17.39
C GLY A 67 4.77 -8.11 17.60
N PRO A 68 4.29 -7.90 18.83
CA PRO A 68 3.42 -6.77 19.17
C PRO A 68 4.18 -5.45 19.38
N THR A 69 5.50 -5.49 19.37
CA THR A 69 6.35 -4.33 19.66
C THR A 69 6.59 -3.53 18.38
N ASN A 70 6.43 -2.21 18.44
CA ASN A 70 6.80 -1.31 17.35
C ASN A 70 8.28 -1.52 17.01
N GLN A 71 8.57 -2.10 15.85
CA GLN A 71 9.94 -2.23 15.38
C GLN A 71 10.37 -0.91 14.77
N GLU A 72 11.32 -0.23 15.42
CA GLU A 72 12.00 0.90 14.80
C GLU A 72 12.74 0.41 13.55
N VAL A 73 12.33 0.97 12.42
CA VAL A 73 13.02 0.80 11.14
C VAL A 73 14.30 1.61 11.26
N GLY A 74 15.41 0.94 11.60
CA GLY A 74 16.71 1.59 11.74
C GLY A 74 17.06 2.37 10.47
N ASN A 75 17.33 3.65 10.61
CA ASN A 75 17.65 4.54 9.51
C ASN A 75 19.02 4.14 8.91
N PRO A 76 19.12 3.87 7.60
CA PRO A 76 20.41 3.67 6.96
C PRO A 76 21.22 4.98 6.92
N SER A 77 22.54 4.85 6.77
CA SER A 77 23.52 5.92 6.96
C SER A 77 23.30 7.16 6.06
N TRP A 78 22.66 6.99 4.91
CA TRP A 78 22.32 8.06 3.94
C TRP A 78 21.02 8.82 4.27
N MET A 79 20.25 8.33 5.25
CA MET A 79 19.01 8.95 5.76
C MET A 79 19.14 9.36 7.23
N SER A 80 20.26 9.01 7.87
CA SER A 80 20.63 9.49 9.20
C SER A 80 21.31 10.85 9.09
N GLY A 81 20.50 11.89 9.22
CA GLY A 81 20.91 13.28 9.30
C GLY A 81 19.69 14.15 9.60
N SER A 82 19.88 15.24 10.32
CA SER A 82 18.88 16.28 10.51
C SER A 82 19.48 17.60 10.07
N PHE A 83 18.69 18.41 9.37
CA PHE A 83 19.05 19.80 9.14
C PHE A 83 18.20 20.65 10.08
N ASP A 84 18.88 21.44 10.91
CA ASP A 84 18.23 22.34 11.84
C ASP A 84 17.95 23.66 11.13
N ILE A 85 16.66 23.97 10.94
CA ILE A 85 16.22 25.29 10.48
C ILE A 85 15.65 26.00 11.71
N GLY A 86 16.46 26.85 12.34
CA GLY A 86 16.08 27.52 13.59
C GLY A 86 15.97 26.53 14.76
N GLN A 87 14.78 26.43 15.38
CA GLN A 87 14.48 25.44 16.43
C GLN A 87 13.85 24.14 15.90
N LEU A 88 13.74 23.99 14.57
CA LEU A 88 13.10 22.84 13.95
C LEU A 88 14.14 21.88 13.34
N ALA A 89 14.34 20.74 13.98
CA ALA A 89 15.16 19.66 13.45
C ALA A 89 14.36 18.82 12.44
N ILE A 90 14.59 19.01 11.15
CA ILE A 90 13.96 18.18 10.11
C ILE A 90 14.89 17.01 9.79
N THR A 91 14.48 15.80 10.19
CA THR A 91 15.18 14.56 9.85
C THR A 91 15.04 14.25 8.36
N TRP A 92 16.15 13.89 7.70
CA TRP A 92 16.21 13.52 6.28
C TRP A 92 15.21 12.43 5.90
N ASN A 93 14.91 11.52 6.84
CA ASN A 93 13.88 10.49 6.70
C ASN A 93 12.50 11.04 6.34
N ARG A 94 12.07 12.13 6.99
CA ARG A 94 10.76 12.74 6.75
C ARG A 94 10.67 13.34 5.35
N LEU A 95 11.77 13.92 4.87
CA LEU A 95 11.85 14.52 3.54
C LEU A 95 11.76 13.45 2.44
N TRP A 96 12.47 12.34 2.58
CA TRP A 96 12.38 11.23 1.63
C TRP A 96 11.00 10.57 1.59
N ILE A 97 10.38 10.36 2.76
CA ILE A 97 9.00 9.86 2.83
C ILE A 97 8.04 10.83 2.12
N LEU A 98 8.20 12.13 2.31
CA LEU A 98 7.39 13.16 1.65
C LEU A 98 7.56 13.11 0.12
N VAL A 99 8.80 13.11 -0.37
CA VAL A 99 9.10 13.03 -1.82
C VAL A 99 8.53 11.75 -2.41
N PHE A 100 8.68 10.63 -1.72
CA PHE A 100 8.12 9.35 -2.15
C PHE A 100 6.60 9.37 -2.20
N ALA A 101 5.93 9.85 -1.15
CA ALA A 101 4.47 9.97 -1.12
C ALA A 101 3.96 10.86 -2.26
N LEU A 102 4.65 11.96 -2.54
CA LEU A 102 4.32 12.87 -3.63
C LEU A 102 4.53 12.21 -5.00
N ALA A 103 5.59 11.43 -5.17
CA ALA A 103 5.84 10.66 -6.39
C ALA A 103 4.75 9.60 -6.62
N VAL A 104 4.39 8.81 -5.61
CA VAL A 104 3.30 7.82 -5.70
C VAL A 104 1.97 8.51 -6.02
N PHE A 105 1.68 9.63 -5.36
CA PHE A 105 0.49 10.41 -5.63
C PHE A 105 0.45 10.91 -7.08
N ALA A 106 1.56 11.44 -7.60
CA ALA A 106 1.67 11.87 -8.98
C ALA A 106 1.49 10.70 -9.97
N VAL A 107 2.06 9.53 -9.68
CA VAL A 107 1.87 8.31 -10.48
C VAL A 107 0.40 7.88 -10.49
N LEU A 108 -0.27 7.83 -9.34
CA LEU A 108 -1.69 7.49 -9.24
C LEU A 108 -2.57 8.49 -10.00
N LEU A 109 -2.28 9.79 -9.86
CA LEU A 109 -2.96 10.83 -10.62
C LEU A 109 -2.76 10.68 -12.12
N TYR A 110 -1.54 10.39 -12.56
CA TYR A 110 -1.22 10.16 -13.95
C TYR A 110 -2.00 8.95 -14.48
N VAL A 111 -1.96 7.82 -13.77
CA VAL A 111 -2.71 6.61 -14.14
C VAL A 111 -4.19 6.91 -14.23
N MET A 112 -4.78 7.56 -13.23
CA MET A 112 -6.21 7.84 -13.19
C MET A 112 -6.67 8.85 -14.25
N LYS A 113 -5.84 9.84 -14.62
CA LYS A 113 -6.21 10.90 -15.57
C LYS A 113 -5.80 10.63 -17.02
N ARG A 114 -4.70 9.90 -17.25
CA ARG A 114 -4.10 9.74 -18.58
C ARG A 114 -4.23 8.33 -19.16
N THR A 115 -4.54 7.30 -18.35
CA THR A 115 -4.65 5.93 -18.87
C THR A 115 -6.10 5.54 -19.16
N PRO A 116 -6.34 4.65 -20.15
CA PRO A 116 -7.69 4.15 -20.46
C PRO A 116 -8.33 3.39 -19.27
N TRP A 117 -7.52 2.75 -18.43
CA TRP A 117 -7.98 2.12 -17.19
C TRP A 117 -8.62 3.14 -16.24
N GLY A 118 -7.99 4.31 -16.08
CA GLY A 118 -8.54 5.41 -15.27
C GLY A 118 -9.85 5.97 -15.84
N LEU A 119 -9.96 6.07 -17.16
CA LEU A 119 -11.20 6.49 -17.83
C LEU A 119 -12.34 5.50 -17.60
N GLN A 120 -12.06 4.19 -17.74
CA GLN A 120 -13.04 3.14 -17.50
C GLN A 120 -13.51 3.12 -16.04
N MET A 121 -12.58 3.18 -15.07
CA MET A 121 -12.94 3.22 -13.63
C MET A 121 -13.87 4.41 -13.32
N ARG A 122 -13.56 5.60 -13.83
CA ARG A 122 -14.39 6.80 -13.63
C ARG A 122 -15.76 6.68 -14.29
N ALA A 123 -15.84 6.09 -15.48
CA ALA A 123 -17.10 5.86 -16.17
C ALA A 123 -18.03 4.92 -15.38
N VAL A 124 -17.47 3.85 -14.80
CA VAL A 124 -18.23 2.90 -13.96
C VAL A 124 -18.73 3.53 -12.67
N THR A 125 -17.91 4.34 -11.99
CA THR A 125 -18.34 5.05 -10.77
C THR A 125 -19.40 6.10 -11.02
N ALA A 126 -19.40 6.74 -12.20
CA ALA A 126 -20.39 7.76 -12.56
C ALA A 126 -21.74 7.14 -12.94
N ASN A 127 -21.74 6.11 -13.81
CA ASN A 127 -22.96 5.39 -14.15
C ASN A 127 -22.63 3.98 -14.69
N ARG A 128 -22.69 2.98 -13.81
CA ARG A 128 -22.40 1.58 -14.14
C ARG A 128 -23.28 1.04 -15.28
N ARG A 129 -24.56 1.44 -15.37
CA ARG A 129 -25.49 0.96 -16.42
C ARG A 129 -25.09 1.48 -17.80
N MET A 130 -24.73 2.76 -17.91
CA MET A 130 -24.27 3.36 -19.16
C MET A 130 -22.89 2.84 -19.58
N ALA A 131 -22.00 2.58 -18.62
CA ALA A 131 -20.69 1.99 -18.91
C ALA A 131 -20.81 0.58 -19.52
N ALA A 132 -21.73 -0.25 -18.99
CA ALA A 132 -22.00 -1.59 -19.51
C ALA A 132 -22.54 -1.58 -20.95
N SER A 133 -23.38 -0.61 -21.32
CA SER A 133 -23.87 -0.47 -22.70
C SER A 133 -22.81 -0.02 -23.71
N MET A 134 -21.70 0.55 -23.23
CA MET A 134 -20.56 1.00 -24.06
C MET A 134 -19.47 -0.06 -24.24
N GLY A 135 -19.75 -1.33 -23.90
CA GLY A 135 -18.82 -2.46 -24.08
C GLY A 135 -17.74 -2.58 -23.00
N ILE A 136 -17.82 -1.80 -21.91
CA ILE A 136 -16.94 -1.97 -20.75
C ILE A 136 -17.42 -3.19 -19.97
N LYS A 137 -16.55 -4.18 -19.76
CA LYS A 137 -16.83 -5.36 -18.92
C LYS A 137 -16.89 -4.93 -17.45
N THR A 138 -18.07 -4.52 -16.98
CA THR A 138 -18.38 -4.14 -15.58
C THR A 138 -19.00 -5.28 -14.80
#